data_AF-A0A2P6CCW6-F1
#
_entry.id   AF-A0A2P6CCW6-F1
#
_cell.length_a   1.000
_cell.length_b   1.000
_cell.length_c   1.000
_cell.angle_alpha   90.00
_cell.angle_beta   90.00
_cell.angle_gamma   90.00
#
_symmetry.space_group_name_H-M   'P 1'
#
loop_
_entity.id
_entity.type
_entity.pdbx_description
1 polymer ?
#
loop_
_entity_poly.entity_id
_entity_poly.type
_entity_poly.pdbx_seq_one_letter_code
_entity_poly.pdbx_strand_id
1 'polypeptide(L)'
;MENKSLTRIELYNLVWTKPVTHIAKEYGFSDTAIRKICIKHKIPLPKLGYWSKLKFNKKVQKTKLPKQDENPKISLIKKSYTPSTELTFIKEKIQNSFGNKLEVPKKLNKPHKFITATKVYHNKLKIRNKKKDWTMKIDTLDVISIDVSDKLFARALKFMNTLIFLLEKNDYQITANLKTKITIREQHYTIRLIEKHKRVKKETTYSWDSFDLEPTGNLCLKLEHSYPIKEWSDSKTKPIEEKLIDIISWLELKVKKDEQQAIKNAIRHKQQEEKRKKAGELQRLKNEELSKFESLFLTATRWHKSQYIRNYIKEFEDFAIKSNNLNIKKKEWIDWAKEKADWYDPFIEKEIDLLENIDRDTLKEKSRYHY
;
A
#
# COMPACT_ATOMS: atom_id res chain seq x y z
N MET A 1 40.00 -6.08 1.40
CA MET A 1 39.19 -6.60 2.53
C MET A 1 39.67 -8.01 2.82
N GLU A 2 40.13 -8.29 4.03
CA GLU A 2 40.70 -9.60 4.39
C GLU A 2 39.61 -10.68 4.44
N ASN A 3 39.71 -11.66 3.55
CA ASN A 3 38.94 -12.91 3.63
C ASN A 3 39.51 -13.74 4.78
N LYS A 4 38.94 -13.62 5.98
CA LYS A 4 39.30 -14.51 7.10
C LYS A 4 38.53 -15.82 6.97
N SER A 5 39.26 -16.89 6.71
CA SER A 5 38.74 -18.26 6.71
C SER A 5 39.15 -18.96 8.01
N LEU A 6 38.20 -19.57 8.71
CA LEU A 6 38.45 -20.38 9.91
C LEU A 6 38.02 -21.83 9.67
N THR A 7 38.71 -22.79 10.27
CA THR A 7 38.24 -24.18 10.25
C THR A 7 37.05 -24.39 11.21
N ARG A 8 36.28 -25.48 11.03
CA ARG A 8 35.16 -25.83 11.93
C ARG A 8 35.63 -25.97 13.38
N ILE A 9 36.82 -26.52 13.59
CA ILE A 9 37.46 -26.68 14.92
C ILE A 9 37.86 -25.33 15.52
N GLU A 10 38.48 -24.45 14.73
CA GLU A 10 38.86 -23.10 15.18
C GLU A 10 37.64 -22.28 15.59
N LEU A 11 36.57 -22.33 14.80
CA LEU A 11 35.33 -21.61 15.11
C LEU A 11 34.66 -22.14 16.39
N TYR A 12 34.70 -23.47 16.61
CA TYR A 12 34.25 -24.07 17.86
C TYR A 12 35.08 -23.55 19.04
N ASN A 13 36.41 -23.64 18.98
CA ASN A 13 37.29 -23.17 20.06
C ASN A 13 37.06 -21.69 20.38
N LEU A 14 36.91 -20.86 19.35
CA LEU A 14 36.66 -19.43 19.48
C LEU A 14 35.34 -19.14 20.22
N VAL A 15 34.25 -19.80 19.83
CA VAL A 15 32.91 -19.65 20.44
C VAL A 15 32.85 -20.11 21.89
N TRP A 16 33.72 -21.04 22.30
CA TRP A 16 33.84 -21.48 23.70
C TRP A 16 34.88 -20.68 24.51
N THR A 17 35.60 -19.76 23.88
CA THR A 17 36.61 -18.87 24.51
C THR A 17 36.11 -17.44 24.66
N LYS A 18 35.35 -16.91 23.68
CA LYS A 18 34.77 -15.57 23.71
C LYS A 18 33.25 -15.61 23.48
N PRO A 19 32.46 -14.69 24.08
CA PRO A 19 31.05 -14.53 23.74
C PRO A 19 30.85 -14.24 22.25
N VAL A 20 29.78 -14.78 21.66
CA VAL A 20 29.43 -14.58 20.24
C VAL A 20 29.31 -13.10 19.88
N THR A 21 28.86 -12.25 20.80
CA THR A 21 28.82 -10.78 20.64
C THR A 21 30.19 -10.17 20.39
N HIS A 22 31.23 -10.69 21.05
CA HIS A 22 32.60 -10.21 20.92
C HIS A 22 33.22 -10.72 19.63
N ILE A 23 32.99 -11.99 19.29
CA ILE A 23 33.41 -12.59 18.02
C ILE A 23 32.77 -11.86 16.84
N ALA A 24 31.48 -11.54 16.94
CA ALA A 24 30.77 -10.78 15.93
C ALA A 24 31.41 -9.40 15.70
N LYS A 25 31.79 -8.68 16.77
CA LYS A 25 32.50 -7.40 16.67
C LYS A 25 33.91 -7.54 16.06
N GLU A 26 34.70 -8.50 16.54
CA GLU A 26 36.10 -8.72 16.13
C GLU A 26 36.21 -9.12 14.65
N TYR A 27 35.23 -9.88 14.15
CA TYR A 27 35.20 -10.33 12.76
C TYR A 27 34.28 -9.46 11.86
N GLY A 28 33.60 -8.45 12.41
CA GLY A 28 32.73 -7.53 11.67
C GLY A 28 31.43 -8.17 11.14
N PHE A 29 30.86 -9.11 11.88
CA PHE A 29 29.59 -9.79 11.59
C PHE A 29 28.48 -9.39 12.57
N SER A 30 27.23 -9.73 12.25
CA SER A 30 26.16 -9.70 13.25
C SER A 30 26.18 -10.98 14.10
N ASP A 31 25.78 -10.84 15.36
CA ASP A 31 25.58 -11.97 16.28
C ASP A 31 24.72 -13.10 15.69
N THR A 32 23.68 -12.73 14.95
CA THR A 32 22.77 -13.69 14.32
C THR A 32 23.42 -14.41 13.14
N ALA A 33 24.28 -13.73 12.38
CA ALA A 33 25.05 -14.35 11.29
C ALA A 33 26.04 -15.40 11.83
N ILE A 34 26.80 -15.08 12.88
CA ILE A 34 27.72 -16.06 13.50
C ILE A 34 26.95 -17.26 14.04
N ARG A 35 25.81 -17.06 14.71
CA ARG A 35 24.95 -18.17 15.17
C ARG A 35 24.43 -19.04 14.02
N LYS A 36 23.99 -18.44 12.93
CA LYS A 36 23.55 -19.18 11.72
C LYS A 36 24.68 -20.03 11.13
N ILE A 37 25.90 -19.51 11.10
CA ILE A 37 27.08 -20.26 10.65
C ILE A 37 27.34 -21.44 11.59
N CYS A 38 27.33 -21.23 12.90
CA CYS A 38 27.50 -22.32 13.87
C CYS A 38 26.43 -23.41 13.73
N ILE A 39 25.16 -23.03 13.56
CA ILE A 39 24.05 -23.98 13.35
C ILE A 39 24.25 -24.75 12.05
N LYS A 40 24.57 -24.06 10.94
CA LYS A 40 24.80 -24.68 9.63
C LYS A 40 25.92 -25.73 9.67
N HIS A 41 26.99 -25.46 10.40
CA HIS A 41 28.15 -26.36 10.54
C HIS A 41 28.07 -27.30 11.76
N LYS A 42 26.89 -27.43 12.38
CA LYS A 42 26.65 -28.30 13.55
C LYS A 42 27.67 -28.08 14.68
N ILE A 43 28.00 -26.82 14.95
CA ILE A 43 28.90 -26.39 16.03
C ILE A 43 28.02 -26.06 17.25
N PRO A 44 28.16 -26.77 18.38
CA PRO A 44 27.35 -26.49 19.56
C PRO A 44 27.76 -25.15 20.18
N LEU A 45 26.75 -24.33 20.47
CA LEU A 45 26.92 -23.04 21.13
C LEU A 45 26.80 -23.19 22.66
N PRO A 46 27.51 -22.36 23.45
CA PRO A 46 27.29 -22.30 24.89
C PRO A 46 25.82 -21.96 25.21
N LYS A 47 25.22 -22.72 26.14
CA LYS A 47 23.83 -22.48 26.58
C LYS A 47 23.68 -21.08 27.21
N LEU A 48 22.46 -20.55 27.17
CA LEU A 48 22.09 -19.30 27.86
C LEU A 48 22.56 -19.35 29.33
N GLY A 49 23.29 -18.33 29.76
CA GLY A 49 23.87 -18.25 31.11
C GLY A 49 25.26 -18.89 31.29
N TYR A 50 25.83 -19.58 30.29
CA TYR A 50 27.19 -20.16 30.36
C TYR A 50 28.25 -19.12 30.77
N TRP A 51 28.29 -17.97 30.09
CA TRP A 51 29.25 -16.90 30.38
C TRP A 51 29.05 -16.26 31.76
N SER A 52 27.80 -16.19 32.23
CA SER A 52 27.51 -15.71 33.59
C SER A 52 28.00 -16.71 34.63
N LYS A 53 27.76 -18.00 34.44
CA LYS A 53 28.24 -19.06 35.34
C LYS A 53 29.76 -19.10 35.42
N LEU A 54 30.44 -18.90 34.29
CA LEU A 54 31.91 -18.83 34.21
C LEU A 54 32.47 -17.59 34.94
N LYS A 55 31.80 -16.43 34.82
CA LYS A 55 32.18 -15.19 35.55
C LYS A 55 32.09 -15.33 37.08
N PHE A 56 31.18 -16.17 37.58
CA PHE A 56 30.97 -16.40 39.02
C PHE A 56 31.59 -17.73 39.50
N ASN A 57 32.63 -18.23 38.83
CA ASN A 57 33.36 -19.46 39.18
C ASN A 57 32.50 -20.72 39.40
N LYS A 58 31.32 -20.82 38.78
CA LYS A 58 30.46 -22.00 38.88
C LYS A 58 30.91 -23.08 37.90
N LYS A 59 30.75 -24.36 38.26
CA LYS A 59 31.04 -25.49 37.37
C LYS A 59 30.21 -25.40 36.08
N VAL A 60 30.87 -25.38 34.93
CA VAL A 60 30.25 -25.36 33.60
C VAL A 60 30.69 -26.58 32.80
N GLN A 61 29.78 -27.15 32.00
CA GLN A 61 30.10 -28.26 31.09
C GLN A 61 30.22 -27.72 29.65
N LYS A 62 31.35 -28.03 29.00
CA LYS A 62 31.54 -27.77 27.57
C LYS A 62 30.96 -28.92 26.75
N THR A 63 30.04 -28.62 25.83
CA THR A 63 29.46 -29.63 24.94
C THR A 63 30.48 -30.02 23.89
N LYS A 64 30.89 -31.30 23.86
CA LYS A 64 31.88 -31.80 22.89
C LYS A 64 31.39 -31.57 21.45
N LEU A 65 32.31 -31.18 20.58
CA LEU A 65 32.05 -31.03 19.15
C LEU A 65 31.65 -32.41 18.56
N PRO A 66 30.51 -32.53 17.86
CA PRO A 66 30.12 -33.78 17.21
C PRO A 66 31.20 -34.24 16.21
N LYS A 67 31.57 -35.53 16.28
CA LYS A 67 32.48 -36.16 15.31
C LYS A 67 31.86 -36.07 13.91
N GLN A 68 32.57 -35.44 13.00
CA GLN A 68 32.31 -35.45 11.56
C GLN A 68 33.66 -35.71 10.90
N ASP A 69 33.67 -36.49 9.82
CA ASP A 69 34.91 -36.88 9.11
C ASP A 69 35.57 -35.69 8.39
N GLU A 70 34.81 -34.62 8.14
CA GLU A 70 35.28 -33.42 7.47
C GLU A 70 35.46 -32.23 8.43
N ASN A 71 36.61 -31.56 8.34
CA ASN A 71 36.87 -30.26 8.97
C ASN A 71 36.83 -29.14 7.90
N PRO A 72 35.63 -28.76 7.40
CA PRO A 72 35.53 -27.82 6.30
C PRO A 72 36.09 -26.46 6.68
N LYS A 73 36.78 -25.84 5.72
CA LYS A 73 37.22 -24.44 5.82
C LYS A 73 36.00 -23.52 5.70
N ILE A 74 35.60 -22.90 6.80
CA ILE A 74 34.49 -21.96 6.88
C ILE A 74 35.01 -20.59 6.44
N SER A 75 34.72 -20.23 5.20
CA SER A 75 34.99 -18.89 4.72
C SER A 75 33.98 -17.93 5.37
N LEU A 76 34.45 -17.06 6.27
CA LEU A 76 33.67 -15.93 6.76
C LEU A 76 33.64 -14.85 5.68
N ILE A 77 32.97 -15.16 4.57
CA ILE A 77 32.76 -14.19 3.50
C ILE A 77 31.79 -13.15 4.06
N LYS A 78 32.19 -11.87 4.04
CA LYS A 78 31.25 -10.75 4.14
C LYS A 78 30.28 -10.84 2.96
N LYS A 79 29.25 -11.68 3.05
CA LYS A 79 28.03 -11.48 2.26
C LYS A 79 27.30 -10.32 2.91
N SER A 80 27.67 -9.09 2.54
CA SER A 80 26.98 -7.90 3.04
C SER A 80 26.66 -6.94 1.90
N TYR A 81 25.66 -7.31 1.09
CA TYR A 81 24.69 -6.31 0.65
C TYR A 81 23.62 -6.24 1.75
N THR A 82 23.91 -5.48 2.81
CA THR A 82 22.92 -5.13 3.83
C THR A 82 22.49 -3.68 3.62
N PRO A 83 21.21 -3.31 3.83
CA PRO A 83 20.74 -1.93 3.70
C PRO A 83 21.53 -0.91 4.53
N SER A 84 22.16 -1.36 5.63
CA SER A 84 23.08 -0.56 6.44
C SER A 84 24.37 -0.21 5.72
N THR A 85 24.89 -1.07 4.84
CA THR A 85 26.12 -0.84 4.08
C THR A 85 25.89 0.18 2.96
N GLU A 86 24.76 0.07 2.26
CA GLU A 86 24.40 1.04 1.22
C GLU A 86 24.14 2.43 1.81
N LEU A 87 23.44 2.50 2.95
CA LEU A 87 23.22 3.77 3.65
C LEU A 87 24.54 4.40 4.09
N THR A 88 25.49 3.62 4.62
CA THR A 88 26.81 4.13 5.01
C THR A 88 27.57 4.67 3.79
N PHE A 89 27.57 3.94 2.67
CA PHE A 89 28.21 4.39 1.44
C PHE A 89 27.61 5.70 0.91
N ILE A 90 26.28 5.83 0.92
CA ILE A 90 25.59 7.05 0.50
C ILE A 90 25.95 8.22 1.43
N LYS A 91 25.97 7.98 2.74
CA LYS A 91 26.40 8.99 3.71
C LYS A 91 27.83 9.45 3.43
N GLU A 92 28.77 8.52 3.25
CA GLU A 92 30.17 8.85 2.93
C GLU A 92 30.26 9.67 1.63
N LYS A 93 29.52 9.28 0.58
CA LYS A 93 29.44 10.01 -0.68
C LYS A 93 28.93 11.44 -0.49
N ILE A 94 27.83 11.63 0.25
CA ILE A 94 27.25 12.94 0.53
C ILE A 94 28.22 13.76 1.39
N GLN A 95 28.82 13.17 2.42
CA GLN A 95 29.81 13.84 3.26
C GLN A 95 31.00 14.36 2.44
N ASN A 96 31.53 13.54 1.52
CA ASN A 96 32.65 13.92 0.66
C ASN A 96 32.27 15.00 -0.36
N SER A 97 31.02 15.01 -0.82
CA SER A 97 30.53 15.98 -1.82
C SER A 97 30.26 17.36 -1.22
N PHE A 98 29.74 17.40 0.01
CA PHE A 98 29.26 18.64 0.63
C PHE A 98 30.20 19.18 1.72
N GLY A 99 30.93 18.32 2.44
CA GLY A 99 31.83 18.70 3.52
C GLY A 99 31.16 19.66 4.51
N ASN A 100 31.79 20.82 4.73
CA ASN A 100 31.31 21.85 5.67
C ASN A 100 29.97 22.49 5.25
N LYS A 101 29.51 22.33 4.00
CA LYS A 101 28.20 22.88 3.55
C LYS A 101 27.01 22.15 4.16
N LEU A 102 27.24 21.02 4.84
CA LEU A 102 26.23 20.32 5.63
C LEU A 102 25.92 21.04 6.95
N GLU A 103 26.74 21.99 7.37
CA GLU A 103 26.49 22.76 8.59
C GLU A 103 25.50 23.90 8.35
N VAL A 104 24.49 23.99 9.21
CA VAL A 104 23.51 25.07 9.15
C VAL A 104 24.14 26.37 9.67
N PRO A 105 24.22 27.43 8.86
CA PRO A 105 24.89 28.66 9.26
C PRO A 105 24.11 29.38 10.36
N LYS A 106 24.82 30.09 11.25
CA LYS A 106 24.20 30.86 12.35
C LYS A 106 23.33 32.02 11.84
N LYS A 107 23.71 32.62 10.72
CA LYS A 107 23.03 33.75 10.05
C LYS A 107 22.68 33.38 8.60
N LEU A 108 21.57 33.93 8.09
CA LEU A 108 21.17 33.77 6.69
C LEU A 108 21.83 34.86 5.84
N ASN A 109 22.72 34.47 4.93
CA ASN A 109 23.29 35.35 3.92
C ASN A 109 22.72 34.95 2.57
N LYS A 110 22.12 35.90 1.83
CA LYS A 110 21.46 35.67 0.52
C LYS A 110 20.50 34.46 0.55
N PRO A 111 19.39 34.54 1.31
CA PRO A 111 18.45 33.44 1.45
C PRO A 111 17.83 33.05 0.11
N HIS A 112 17.53 31.76 -0.05
CA HIS A 112 16.85 31.23 -1.23
C HIS A 112 15.48 31.91 -1.46
N LYS A 113 14.99 31.97 -2.70
CA LYS A 113 13.71 32.63 -3.03
C LYS A 113 12.54 32.11 -2.18
N PHE A 114 12.50 30.80 -1.94
CA PHE A 114 11.49 30.16 -1.09
C PHE A 114 11.52 30.66 0.36
N ILE A 115 12.71 30.94 0.89
CA ILE A 115 12.91 31.43 2.26
C ILE A 115 12.45 32.89 2.37
N THR A 116 12.77 33.70 1.36
CA THR A 116 12.32 35.09 1.26
C THR A 116 10.80 35.18 1.16
N ALA A 117 10.19 34.43 0.25
CA ALA A 117 8.73 34.36 0.08
C ALA A 117 8.04 33.91 1.38
N THR A 118 8.55 32.86 2.03
CA THR A 118 7.98 32.34 3.28
C THR A 118 8.08 33.33 4.43
N LYS A 119 9.18 34.08 4.53
CA LYS A 119 9.32 35.15 5.54
C LYS A 119 8.30 36.27 5.32
N VAL A 120 8.10 36.70 4.07
CA VAL A 120 7.09 37.71 3.71
C VAL A 120 5.69 37.20 4.03
N TYR A 121 5.37 35.97 3.63
CA TYR A 121 4.09 35.31 3.90
C TYR A 121 3.79 35.27 5.41
N HIS A 122 4.76 34.81 6.22
CA HIS A 122 4.61 34.74 7.68
C HIS A 122 4.33 36.11 8.30
N ASN A 123 5.08 37.14 7.91
CA ASN A 123 4.86 38.50 8.41
C ASN A 123 3.48 39.05 8.03
N LYS A 124 3.04 38.85 6.78
CA LYS A 124 1.70 39.24 6.32
C LYS A 124 0.62 38.49 7.09
N LEU A 125 0.77 37.19 7.31
CA LEU A 125 -0.18 36.40 8.11
C LEU A 125 -0.32 36.95 9.53
N LYS A 126 0.78 37.31 10.20
CA LYS A 126 0.73 37.88 11.55
C LYS A 126 -0.03 39.19 11.59
N ILE A 127 0.22 40.06 10.61
CA ILE A 127 -0.51 41.34 10.46
C ILE A 127 -2.01 41.06 10.25
N ARG A 128 -2.34 40.12 9.35
CA ARG A 128 -3.72 39.71 9.06
C ARG A 128 -4.46 39.27 10.31
N ASN A 129 -3.86 38.33 11.04
CA ASN A 129 -4.47 37.72 12.21
C ASN A 129 -4.61 38.74 13.35
N LYS A 130 -3.61 39.62 13.55
CA LYS A 130 -3.68 40.70 14.54
C LYS A 130 -4.79 41.71 14.22
N LYS A 131 -4.98 42.05 12.96
CA LYS A 131 -6.03 43.00 12.50
C LYS A 131 -7.39 42.34 12.26
N LYS A 132 -7.48 41.01 12.28
CA LYS A 132 -8.65 40.22 11.85
C LYS A 132 -9.13 40.56 10.42
N ASP A 133 -8.21 41.00 9.57
CA ASP A 133 -8.53 41.42 8.20
C ASP A 133 -8.51 40.23 7.24
N TRP A 134 -9.61 39.48 7.17
CA TRP A 134 -9.72 38.32 6.29
C TRP A 134 -9.79 38.67 4.80
N THR A 135 -9.94 39.95 4.45
CA THR A 135 -9.99 40.42 3.06
C THR A 135 -8.60 40.59 2.45
N MET A 136 -7.56 40.71 3.30
CA MET A 136 -6.18 40.85 2.85
C MET A 136 -5.70 39.59 2.11
N LYS A 137 -5.50 39.74 0.79
CA LYS A 137 -4.88 38.71 -0.05
C LYS A 137 -3.39 38.60 0.27
N ILE A 138 -2.94 37.38 0.56
CA ILE A 138 -1.53 37.07 0.83
C ILE A 138 -1.05 36.14 -0.28
N ASP A 139 0.06 36.52 -0.89
CA ASP A 139 0.72 35.69 -1.90
C ASP A 139 1.27 34.41 -1.27
N THR A 140 0.99 33.29 -1.92
CA THR A 140 1.38 31.95 -1.50
C THR A 140 2.40 31.30 -2.43
N LEU A 141 2.76 31.98 -3.52
CA LEU A 141 3.75 31.51 -4.48
C LEU A 141 5.12 31.39 -3.82
N ASP A 142 5.85 30.31 -4.14
CA ASP A 142 7.17 30.01 -3.59
C ASP A 142 7.20 29.86 -2.05
N VAL A 143 6.04 29.79 -1.38
CA VAL A 143 5.97 29.61 0.09
C VAL A 143 6.12 28.14 0.46
N ILE A 144 7.14 27.82 1.25
CA ILE A 144 7.39 26.48 1.78
C ILE A 144 6.57 26.18 3.03
N SER A 145 6.27 24.91 3.23
CA SER A 145 5.46 24.40 4.33
C SER A 145 6.24 24.39 5.65
N ILE A 146 6.09 25.47 6.43
CA ILE A 146 6.63 25.64 7.78
C ILE A 146 5.46 25.95 8.73
N ASP A 147 5.33 25.15 9.79
CA ASP A 147 4.30 25.31 10.83
C ASP A 147 4.94 25.23 12.21
N VAL A 148 5.46 26.36 12.68
CA VAL A 148 6.22 26.47 13.93
C VAL A 148 5.82 27.76 14.65
N SER A 149 6.04 27.80 15.96
CA SER A 149 5.89 29.04 16.72
C SER A 149 6.87 30.11 16.24
N ASP A 150 6.54 31.38 16.52
CA ASP A 150 7.40 32.53 16.20
C ASP A 150 8.81 32.42 16.76
N LYS A 151 8.94 31.78 17.93
CA LYS A 151 10.22 31.54 18.61
C LYS A 151 11.15 30.66 17.76
N LEU A 152 10.60 29.66 17.07
CA LEU A 152 11.38 28.73 16.23
C LEU A 152 11.47 29.16 14.77
N PHE A 153 10.66 30.12 14.32
CA PHE A 153 10.58 30.48 12.91
C PHE A 153 11.95 30.85 12.28
N ALA A 154 12.77 31.63 12.98
CA ALA A 154 14.11 31.97 12.48
C ALA A 154 15.05 30.76 12.35
N ARG A 155 14.94 29.79 13.27
CA ARG A 155 15.69 28.52 13.21
C ARG A 155 15.19 27.64 12.06
N ALA A 156 13.88 27.55 11.90
CA ALA A 156 13.24 26.82 10.80
C ALA A 156 13.67 27.35 9.43
N LEU A 157 13.74 28.67 9.23
CA LEU A 157 14.22 29.25 7.98
C LEU A 157 15.69 28.91 7.70
N LYS A 158 16.56 28.91 8.71
CA LYS A 158 17.98 28.51 8.55
C LYS A 158 18.14 27.06 8.15
N PHE A 159 17.43 26.17 8.82
CA PHE A 159 17.42 24.75 8.49
C PHE A 159 16.90 24.51 7.07
N MET A 160 15.73 25.06 6.73
CA MET A 160 15.13 24.88 5.40
C MET A 160 15.98 25.48 4.28
N ASN A 161 16.62 26.64 4.50
CA ASN A 161 17.52 27.23 3.51
C ASN A 161 18.67 26.28 3.16
N THR A 162 19.27 25.66 4.18
CA THR A 162 20.37 24.71 4.02
C THR A 162 19.89 23.44 3.34
N LEU A 163 18.75 22.89 3.78
CA LEU A 163 18.16 21.70 3.16
C LEU A 163 17.85 21.93 1.67
N ILE A 164 17.19 23.05 1.32
CA ILE A 164 16.88 23.40 -0.08
C ILE A 164 18.16 23.47 -0.92
N PHE A 165 19.18 24.18 -0.45
CA PHE A 165 20.46 24.28 -1.15
C PHE A 165 21.07 22.89 -1.41
N LEU A 166 21.06 22.00 -0.40
CA LEU A 166 21.60 20.66 -0.54
C LEU A 166 20.79 19.80 -1.52
N LEU A 167 19.46 19.89 -1.48
CA LEU A 167 18.59 19.16 -2.41
C LEU A 167 18.82 19.61 -3.86
N GLU A 168 18.86 20.92 -4.11
CA GLU A 168 19.13 21.47 -5.45
C GLU A 168 20.52 21.09 -5.96
N LYS A 169 21.52 21.02 -5.08
CA LYS A 169 22.88 20.55 -5.44
C LYS A 169 22.97 19.05 -5.74
N ASN A 170 21.96 18.27 -5.38
CA ASN A 170 21.80 16.88 -5.82
C ASN A 170 20.87 16.79 -7.06
N ASP A 171 20.64 17.90 -7.76
CA ASP A 171 19.78 18.02 -8.94
C ASP A 171 18.30 17.70 -8.67
N TYR A 172 17.85 17.88 -7.42
CA TYR A 172 16.44 17.69 -7.06
C TYR A 172 15.66 18.97 -7.31
N GLN A 173 14.51 18.83 -7.97
CA GLN A 173 13.63 19.96 -8.23
C GLN A 173 12.71 20.19 -7.04
N ILE A 174 12.51 21.46 -6.69
CA ILE A 174 11.64 21.85 -5.57
C ILE A 174 10.57 22.80 -6.10
N THR A 175 9.32 22.53 -5.71
CA THR A 175 8.20 23.44 -5.93
C THR A 175 7.55 23.73 -4.59
N ALA A 176 7.11 24.98 -4.39
CA ALA A 176 6.58 25.43 -3.12
C ALA A 176 5.38 26.35 -3.35
N ASN A 177 4.20 25.92 -2.91
CA ASN A 177 2.95 26.69 -2.95
C ASN A 177 2.13 26.31 -1.71
N LEU A 178 2.55 26.75 -0.52
CA LEU A 178 2.15 26.30 0.82
C LEU A 178 2.50 24.84 1.16
N LYS A 179 2.63 23.98 0.14
CA LYS A 179 3.17 22.64 0.23
C LYS A 179 4.54 22.62 -0.45
N THR A 180 5.52 22.05 0.25
CA THR A 180 6.87 21.86 -0.31
C THR A 180 6.94 20.49 -0.95
N LYS A 181 7.09 20.43 -2.28
CA LYS A 181 7.25 19.19 -3.02
C LYS A 181 8.67 19.11 -3.57
N ILE A 182 9.29 17.95 -3.38
CA ILE A 182 10.59 17.57 -3.94
C ILE A 182 10.29 16.56 -5.05
N THR A 183 10.81 16.83 -6.24
CA THR A 183 10.73 15.94 -7.39
C THR A 183 12.12 15.42 -7.69
N ILE A 184 12.26 14.09 -7.67
CA ILE A 184 13.50 13.38 -7.94
C ILE A 184 13.19 12.39 -9.06
N ARG A 185 13.63 12.69 -10.28
CA ARG A 185 13.22 11.97 -11.49
C ARG A 185 11.69 11.94 -11.60
N GLU A 186 11.07 10.77 -11.62
CA GLU A 186 9.60 10.59 -11.68
C GLU A 186 8.95 10.44 -10.29
N GLN A 187 9.73 10.50 -9.21
CA GLN A 187 9.22 10.35 -7.86
C GLN A 187 8.95 11.71 -7.21
N HIS A 188 7.82 11.82 -6.52
CA HIS A 188 7.38 13.04 -5.85
C HIS A 188 7.22 12.84 -4.35
N TYR A 189 7.83 13.73 -3.57
CA TYR A 189 7.82 13.69 -2.12
C TYR A 189 7.36 15.03 -1.57
N THR A 190 6.38 15.01 -0.66
CA THR A 190 5.95 16.24 0.02
C THR A 190 6.58 16.30 1.40
N ILE A 191 7.21 17.42 1.74
CA ILE A 191 7.80 17.63 3.06
C ILE A 191 7.15 18.81 3.78
N ARG A 192 7.10 18.73 5.10
CA ARG A 192 6.62 19.80 5.98
C ARG A 192 7.50 19.89 7.22
N LEU A 193 7.94 21.11 7.55
CA LEU A 193 8.65 21.35 8.79
C LEU A 193 7.65 21.84 9.85
N ILE A 194 7.52 21.12 10.94
CA ILE A 194 6.61 21.46 12.04
C ILE A 194 7.35 21.62 13.36
N GLU A 195 6.69 22.26 14.32
CA GLU A 195 7.04 22.13 15.73
C GLU A 195 6.23 20.98 16.35
N LYS A 196 6.86 20.12 17.16
CA LYS A 196 6.11 19.10 17.89
C LYS A 196 5.31 19.79 19.00
N HIS A 197 4.06 19.37 19.17
CA HIS A 197 3.19 19.82 20.24
C HIS A 197 2.96 18.72 21.26
N LYS A 198 2.84 19.12 22.52
CA LYS A 198 2.35 18.28 23.61
C LYS A 198 0.86 18.59 23.79
N ARG A 199 0.03 17.54 23.87
CA ARG A 199 -1.37 17.67 24.27
C ARG A 199 -1.42 17.86 25.79
N VAL A 200 -2.03 18.94 26.23
CA VAL A 200 -2.23 19.25 27.64
C VAL A 200 -3.73 19.31 27.90
N LYS A 201 -4.21 18.59 28.91
CA LYS A 201 -5.64 18.56 29.24
C LYS A 201 -6.03 19.92 29.81
N LYS A 202 -7.11 20.48 29.29
CA LYS A 202 -7.69 21.73 29.77
C LYS A 202 -8.69 21.40 30.87
N GLU A 203 -8.64 22.14 31.97
CA GLU A 203 -9.71 22.07 32.97
C GLU A 203 -10.97 22.70 32.37
N THR A 204 -12.03 21.92 32.27
CA THR A 204 -13.31 22.38 31.73
C THR A 204 -14.46 21.96 32.61
N THR A 205 -15.52 22.76 32.62
CA THR A 205 -16.79 22.45 33.27
C THR A 205 -17.69 21.52 32.44
N TYR A 206 -17.29 21.17 31.22
CA TYR A 206 -18.03 20.27 30.34
C TYR A 206 -17.70 18.80 30.61
N SER A 207 -18.62 17.90 30.23
CA SER A 207 -18.49 16.46 30.48
C SER A 207 -17.47 15.74 29.58
N TRP A 208 -16.91 16.44 28.58
CA TRP A 208 -15.92 15.89 27.66
C TRP A 208 -14.54 16.50 27.87
N ASP A 209 -13.51 15.68 27.71
CA ASP A 209 -12.13 16.11 27.81
C ASP A 209 -11.78 17.07 26.66
N SER A 210 -11.29 18.27 27.02
CA SER A 210 -10.69 19.22 26.10
C SER A 210 -9.18 19.26 26.27
N PHE A 211 -8.44 19.51 25.19
CA PHE A 211 -6.98 19.57 25.20
C PHE A 211 -6.48 20.80 24.45
N ASP A 212 -5.50 21.48 25.03
CA ASP A 212 -4.70 22.50 24.35
C ASP A 212 -3.42 21.86 23.78
N LEU A 213 -2.87 22.48 22.73
CA LEU A 213 -1.62 22.05 22.09
C LEU A 213 -0.49 23.02 22.43
N GLU A 214 0.40 22.59 23.30
CA GLU A 214 1.55 23.40 23.70
C GLU A 214 2.77 23.10 22.82
N PRO A 215 3.39 24.12 22.19
CA PRO A 215 4.60 23.94 21.41
C PRO A 215 5.77 23.47 22.29
N THR A 216 6.48 22.42 21.87
CA THR A 216 7.55 21.80 22.69
C THR A 216 8.94 22.39 22.48
N GLY A 217 9.12 23.32 21.53
CA GLY A 217 10.44 23.82 21.13
C GLY A 217 11.20 22.90 20.17
N ASN A 218 10.64 21.73 19.81
CA ASN A 218 11.31 20.73 18.98
C ASN A 218 10.86 20.80 17.52
N LEU A 219 11.79 21.08 16.61
CA LEU A 219 11.55 21.00 15.17
C LEU A 219 11.43 19.55 14.70
N CYS A 220 10.57 19.33 13.71
CA CYS A 220 10.33 18.04 13.09
C CYS A 220 10.07 18.19 11.59
N LEU A 221 10.96 17.65 10.76
CA LEU A 221 10.73 17.50 9.33
C LEU A 221 9.95 16.21 9.08
N LYS A 222 8.78 16.33 8.47
CA LYS A 222 7.91 15.22 8.10
C LYS A 222 7.92 15.01 6.60
N LEU A 223 7.97 13.75 6.19
CA LEU A 223 7.62 13.31 4.85
C LEU A 223 6.12 12.98 4.84
N GLU A 224 5.32 13.83 4.19
CA GLU A 224 3.88 13.62 4.11
C GLU A 224 3.55 12.43 3.20
N HIS A 225 2.49 11.70 3.55
CA HIS A 225 1.96 10.58 2.78
C HIS A 225 2.98 9.44 2.51
N SER A 226 4.05 9.35 3.30
CA SER A 226 4.96 8.21 3.24
C SER A 226 4.43 7.03 4.05
N TYR A 227 4.52 5.81 3.51
CA TYR A 227 4.34 4.58 4.27
C TYR A 227 5.65 3.76 4.30
N PRO A 228 6.17 3.41 5.49
CA PRO A 228 5.75 3.89 6.79
C PRO A 228 5.96 5.41 6.94
N ILE A 229 5.27 6.02 7.91
CA ILE A 229 5.43 7.45 8.22
C ILE A 229 6.89 7.72 8.55
N LYS A 230 7.50 8.68 7.87
CA LYS A 230 8.89 9.08 8.09
C LYS A 230 8.99 10.51 8.55
N GLU A 231 9.65 10.70 9.68
CA GLU A 231 9.99 12.01 10.21
C GLU A 231 11.42 12.03 10.78
N TRP A 232 11.96 13.24 10.92
CA TRP A 232 13.20 13.54 11.61
C TRP A 232 12.92 14.72 12.53
N SER A 233 13.13 14.56 13.83
CA SER A 233 12.93 15.64 14.79
C SER A 233 14.18 15.93 15.59
N ASP A 234 14.16 17.05 16.30
CA ASP A 234 15.05 17.25 17.43
C ASP A 234 14.99 16.06 18.39
N SER A 235 16.14 15.81 19.01
CA SER A 235 16.31 14.81 20.05
C SER A 235 17.07 15.45 21.21
N LYS A 236 16.96 14.86 22.41
CA LYS A 236 17.66 15.36 23.60
C LYS A 236 19.17 15.55 23.39
N THR A 237 19.77 14.74 22.53
CA THR A 237 21.23 14.72 22.28
C THR A 237 21.66 15.41 21.00
N LYS A 238 20.75 15.55 20.02
CA LYS A 238 21.09 16.06 18.68
C LYS A 238 19.97 16.93 18.11
N PRO A 239 20.30 18.15 17.64
CA PRO A 239 19.36 18.97 16.90
C PRO A 239 19.11 18.39 15.49
N ILE A 240 18.01 18.80 14.85
CA ILE A 240 17.64 18.36 13.50
C ILE A 240 18.67 18.80 12.44
N GLU A 241 19.37 19.91 12.67
CA GLU A 241 20.42 20.45 11.80
C GLU A 241 21.55 19.43 11.58
N GLU A 242 21.90 18.63 12.60
CA GLU A 242 22.91 17.57 12.49
C GLU A 242 22.42 16.34 11.70
N LYS A 243 21.14 16.29 11.32
CA LYS A 243 20.52 15.15 10.64
C LYS A 243 20.37 15.37 9.14
N LEU A 244 20.92 16.45 8.58
CA LEU A 244 20.84 16.76 7.14
C LEU A 244 21.37 15.61 6.27
N ILE A 245 22.52 15.06 6.64
CA ILE A 245 23.10 13.91 5.93
C ILE A 245 22.19 12.67 5.99
N ASP A 246 21.57 12.42 7.14
CA ASP A 246 20.62 11.31 7.32
C ASP A 246 19.37 11.50 6.48
N ILE A 247 18.86 12.73 6.37
CA ILE A 247 17.68 13.08 5.58
C ILE A 247 17.94 12.81 4.10
N ILE A 248 19.03 13.36 3.54
CA ILE A 248 19.33 13.22 2.11
C ILE A 248 19.68 11.77 1.77
N SER A 249 20.49 11.10 2.60
CA SER A 249 20.84 9.69 2.38
C SER A 249 19.62 8.78 2.38
N TRP A 250 18.66 9.06 3.26
CA TRP A 250 17.41 8.31 3.31
C TRP A 250 16.54 8.58 2.09
N LEU A 251 16.45 9.83 1.62
CA LEU A 251 15.72 10.18 0.40
C LEU A 251 16.29 9.44 -0.82
N GLU A 252 17.61 9.41 -0.99
CA GLU A 252 18.25 8.65 -2.08
C GLU A 252 17.87 7.15 -2.06
N LEU A 253 17.93 6.52 -0.89
CA LEU A 253 17.52 5.12 -0.74
C LEU A 253 16.03 4.92 -1.00
N LYS A 254 15.20 5.88 -0.60
CA LYS A 254 13.75 5.81 -0.78
C LYS A 254 13.39 5.89 -2.26
N VAL A 255 14.00 6.81 -3.02
CA VAL A 255 13.82 6.93 -4.47
C VAL A 255 14.11 5.62 -5.17
N LYS A 256 15.28 5.01 -4.92
CA LYS A 256 15.64 3.72 -5.53
C LYS A 256 14.62 2.62 -5.23
N LYS A 257 14.12 2.56 -4.00
CA LYS A 257 13.12 1.56 -3.58
C LYS A 257 11.77 1.81 -4.26
N ASP A 258 11.35 3.06 -4.35
CA ASP A 258 10.08 3.44 -4.95
C ASP A 258 10.09 3.22 -6.47
N GLU A 259 11.21 3.50 -7.16
CA GLU A 259 11.42 3.16 -8.57
C GLU A 259 11.28 1.64 -8.81
N GLN A 260 11.96 0.81 -8.01
CA GLN A 260 11.85 -0.64 -8.11
C GLN A 260 10.43 -1.13 -7.83
N GLN A 261 9.74 -0.51 -6.89
CA GLN A 261 8.36 -0.86 -6.56
C GLN A 261 7.40 -0.45 -7.68
N ALA A 262 7.60 0.72 -8.31
CA ALA A 262 6.81 1.19 -9.44
C ALA A 262 6.90 0.23 -10.63
N ILE A 263 8.12 -0.22 -10.98
CA ILE A 263 8.34 -1.22 -12.05
C ILE A 263 7.60 -2.52 -11.74
N LYS A 264 7.74 -3.05 -10.51
CA LYS A 264 7.05 -4.28 -10.09
C LYS A 264 5.53 -4.13 -10.14
N ASN A 265 5.00 -2.99 -9.70
CA ASN A 265 3.57 -2.70 -9.72
C ASN A 265 3.04 -2.61 -11.16
N ALA A 266 3.78 -1.96 -12.07
CA ALA A 266 3.40 -1.85 -13.48
C ALA A 266 3.32 -3.23 -14.15
N ILE A 267 4.32 -4.10 -13.93
CA ILE A 267 4.30 -5.48 -14.44
C ILE A 267 3.09 -6.26 -13.89
N ARG A 268 2.85 -6.16 -12.57
CA ARG A 268 1.71 -6.82 -11.92
C ARG A 268 0.37 -6.33 -12.46
N HIS A 269 0.23 -5.02 -12.67
CA HIS A 269 -1.00 -4.42 -13.20
C HIS A 269 -1.31 -4.96 -14.58
N LYS A 270 -0.33 -4.95 -15.49
CA LYS A 270 -0.47 -5.47 -16.84
C LYS A 270 -0.90 -6.95 -16.85
N GLN A 271 -0.26 -7.79 -16.03
CA GLN A 271 -0.64 -9.20 -15.91
C GLN A 271 -2.06 -9.39 -15.36
N GLN A 272 -2.48 -8.54 -14.43
CA GLN A 272 -3.82 -8.62 -13.84
C GLN A 272 -4.90 -8.14 -14.82
N GLU A 273 -4.62 -7.11 -15.63
CA GLU A 273 -5.51 -6.65 -16.69
C GLU A 273 -5.71 -7.71 -17.77
N GLU A 274 -4.64 -8.37 -18.22
CA GLU A 274 -4.73 -9.47 -19.17
C GLU A 274 -5.59 -10.64 -18.64
N LYS A 275 -5.41 -10.99 -17.36
CA LYS A 275 -6.25 -12.01 -16.69
C LYS A 275 -7.71 -11.57 -16.60
N ARG A 276 -7.97 -10.31 -16.24
CA ARG A 276 -9.32 -9.75 -16.17
C ARG A 276 -10.01 -9.77 -17.53
N LYS A 277 -9.31 -9.41 -18.60
CA LYS A 277 -9.84 -9.47 -19.97
C LYS A 277 -10.21 -10.90 -20.37
N LYS A 278 -9.32 -11.87 -20.14
CA LYS A 278 -9.59 -13.29 -20.43
C LYS A 278 -10.77 -13.84 -19.62
N ALA A 279 -10.85 -13.50 -18.33
CA ALA A 279 -11.93 -13.93 -17.46
C ALA A 279 -13.28 -13.29 -17.85
N GLY A 280 -13.28 -12.01 -18.20
CA GLY A 280 -14.46 -11.30 -18.68
C GLY A 280 -14.99 -11.88 -19.99
N GLU A 281 -14.11 -12.19 -20.94
CA GLU A 281 -14.49 -12.82 -22.20
C GLU A 281 -15.04 -14.24 -22.01
N LEU A 282 -14.39 -15.05 -21.18
CA LEU A 282 -14.91 -16.38 -20.83
C LEU A 282 -16.29 -16.30 -20.17
N GLN A 283 -16.50 -15.31 -19.29
CA GLN A 283 -17.79 -15.11 -18.65
C GLN A 283 -18.86 -14.67 -19.65
N ARG A 284 -18.51 -13.81 -20.61
CA ARG A 284 -19.39 -13.41 -21.71
C ARG A 284 -19.83 -14.63 -22.53
N LEU A 285 -18.89 -15.47 -22.95
CA LEU A 285 -19.19 -16.70 -23.69
C LEU A 285 -20.08 -17.66 -22.88
N LYS A 286 -19.83 -17.82 -21.58
CA LYS A 286 -20.69 -18.64 -20.71
C LYS A 286 -22.11 -18.10 -20.60
N ASN A 287 -22.26 -16.78 -20.49
CA ASN A 287 -23.58 -16.15 -20.41
C ASN A 287 -24.32 -16.26 -21.74
N GLU A 288 -23.63 -16.09 -22.87
CA GLU A 288 -24.20 -16.30 -24.21
C GLU A 288 -24.66 -17.75 -24.41
N GLU A 289 -23.84 -18.72 -24.00
CA GLU A 289 -24.18 -20.14 -24.08
C GLU A 289 -25.38 -20.48 -23.18
N LEU A 290 -25.39 -19.96 -21.95
CA LEU A 290 -26.51 -20.16 -21.03
C LEU A 290 -27.80 -19.54 -21.57
N SER A 291 -27.74 -18.32 -22.10
CA SER A 291 -28.92 -17.64 -22.67
C SER A 291 -29.50 -18.39 -23.86
N LYS A 292 -28.65 -18.92 -24.75
CA LYS A 292 -29.08 -19.80 -25.84
C LYS A 292 -29.75 -21.06 -25.31
N PHE A 293 -29.17 -21.68 -24.29
CA PHE A 293 -29.75 -22.88 -23.67
C PHE A 293 -31.08 -22.60 -22.97
N GLU A 294 -31.22 -21.47 -22.27
CA GLU A 294 -32.47 -21.03 -21.65
C GLU A 294 -33.57 -20.81 -22.69
N SER A 295 -33.24 -20.15 -23.80
CA SER A 295 -34.17 -19.95 -24.93
C SER A 295 -34.60 -21.28 -25.57
N LEU A 296 -33.66 -22.20 -25.79
CA LEU A 296 -33.96 -23.54 -26.29
C LEU A 296 -34.87 -24.32 -25.33
N PHE A 297 -34.56 -24.31 -24.03
CA PHE A 297 -35.34 -25.02 -23.02
C PHE A 297 -36.76 -24.47 -22.91
N LEU A 298 -36.90 -23.15 -22.96
CA LEU A 298 -38.17 -22.45 -22.92
C LEU A 298 -39.05 -22.78 -24.13
N THR A 299 -38.48 -22.71 -25.34
CA THR A 299 -39.22 -23.05 -26.58
C THR A 299 -39.59 -24.53 -26.62
N ALA A 300 -38.68 -25.44 -26.26
CA ALA A 300 -38.99 -26.87 -26.16
C ALA A 300 -40.10 -27.17 -25.15
N THR A 301 -40.08 -26.51 -23.99
CA THR A 301 -41.14 -26.63 -22.97
C THR A 301 -42.48 -26.12 -23.48
N ARG A 302 -42.47 -25.00 -24.21
CA ARG A 302 -43.67 -24.40 -24.81
C ARG A 302 -44.31 -25.31 -25.84
N TRP A 303 -43.49 -25.89 -26.71
CA TRP A 303 -43.92 -26.91 -27.66
C TRP A 303 -44.49 -28.15 -26.96
N HIS A 304 -43.81 -28.70 -25.95
CA HIS A 304 -44.32 -29.88 -25.25
C HIS A 304 -45.70 -29.62 -24.63
N LYS A 305 -45.90 -28.44 -24.04
CA LYS A 305 -47.18 -28.00 -23.50
C LYS A 305 -48.24 -27.77 -24.58
N SER A 306 -47.90 -27.27 -25.77
CA SER A 306 -48.86 -27.18 -26.88
C SER A 306 -49.35 -28.57 -27.30
N GLN A 307 -48.44 -29.55 -27.37
CA GLN A 307 -48.79 -30.95 -27.64
C GLN A 307 -49.66 -31.54 -26.53
N TYR A 308 -49.37 -31.24 -25.27
CA TYR A 308 -50.20 -31.64 -24.13
C TYR A 308 -51.64 -31.11 -24.27
N ILE A 309 -51.81 -29.83 -24.62
CA ILE A 309 -53.12 -29.22 -24.87
C ILE A 309 -53.83 -29.91 -26.03
N ARG A 310 -53.14 -30.15 -27.16
CA ARG A 310 -53.72 -30.84 -28.33
C ARG A 310 -54.19 -32.26 -28.00
N ASN A 311 -53.38 -33.00 -27.25
CA ASN A 311 -53.73 -34.35 -26.81
C ASN A 311 -54.98 -34.33 -25.92
N TYR A 312 -55.06 -33.38 -24.97
CA TYR A 312 -56.26 -33.24 -24.14
C TYR A 312 -57.51 -32.90 -24.96
N ILE A 313 -57.41 -31.96 -25.92
CA ILE A 313 -58.52 -31.59 -26.80
C ILE A 313 -59.03 -32.83 -27.57
N LYS A 314 -58.10 -33.63 -28.11
CA LYS A 314 -58.44 -34.86 -28.83
C LYS A 314 -59.20 -35.85 -27.94
N GLU A 315 -58.67 -36.15 -26.75
CA GLU A 315 -59.32 -37.08 -25.82
C GLU A 315 -60.69 -36.56 -25.35
N PHE A 316 -60.82 -35.24 -25.15
CA PHE A 316 -62.09 -34.60 -24.80
C PHE A 316 -63.13 -34.71 -25.93
N GLU A 317 -62.71 -34.48 -27.18
CA GLU A 317 -63.53 -34.65 -28.38
C GLU A 317 -64.01 -36.10 -28.52
N ASP A 318 -63.09 -37.07 -28.40
CA ASP A 318 -63.39 -38.50 -28.46
C ASP A 318 -64.37 -38.94 -27.36
N PHE A 319 -64.21 -38.43 -26.13
CA PHE A 319 -65.12 -38.70 -25.02
C PHE A 319 -66.52 -38.11 -25.26
N ALA A 320 -66.61 -36.87 -25.75
CA ALA A 320 -67.88 -36.21 -26.04
C ALA A 320 -68.67 -36.92 -27.14
N ILE A 321 -67.97 -37.45 -28.14
CA ILE A 321 -68.56 -38.25 -29.23
C ILE A 321 -69.09 -39.59 -28.66
N LYS A 322 -68.26 -40.34 -27.92
CA LYS A 322 -68.63 -41.65 -27.36
C LYS A 322 -69.81 -41.58 -26.39
N SER A 323 -69.95 -40.47 -25.65
CA SER A 323 -71.06 -40.23 -24.72
C SER A 323 -72.31 -39.61 -25.38
N ASN A 324 -72.32 -39.44 -26.70
CA ASN A 324 -73.38 -38.82 -27.49
C ASN A 324 -73.82 -37.44 -26.96
N ASN A 325 -72.87 -36.68 -26.42
CA ASN A 325 -73.09 -35.38 -25.77
C ASN A 325 -72.23 -34.29 -26.45
N LEU A 326 -71.95 -34.44 -27.74
CA LEU A 326 -71.29 -33.41 -28.53
C LEU A 326 -72.34 -32.40 -29.00
N ASN A 327 -72.38 -31.24 -28.34
CA ASN A 327 -73.27 -30.13 -28.68
C ASN A 327 -72.47 -28.95 -29.28
N ILE A 328 -73.20 -27.96 -29.79
CA ILE A 328 -72.63 -26.77 -30.44
C ILE A 328 -71.60 -26.07 -29.52
N LYS A 329 -71.93 -25.87 -28.25
CA LYS A 329 -71.04 -25.21 -27.27
C LYS A 329 -69.72 -25.95 -27.08
N LYS A 330 -69.73 -27.29 -27.04
CA LYS A 330 -68.49 -28.08 -26.94
C LYS A 330 -67.64 -28.00 -28.20
N LYS A 331 -68.28 -27.94 -29.38
CA LYS A 331 -67.57 -27.76 -30.66
C LYS A 331 -66.88 -26.40 -30.73
N GLU A 332 -67.58 -25.33 -30.37
CA GLU A 332 -67.00 -23.98 -30.26
C GLU A 332 -65.82 -23.94 -29.27
N TRP A 333 -65.94 -24.62 -28.13
CA TRP A 333 -64.84 -24.72 -27.17
C TRP A 333 -63.63 -25.49 -27.74
N ILE A 334 -63.86 -26.59 -28.46
CA ILE A 334 -62.78 -27.37 -29.12
C ILE A 334 -62.04 -26.49 -30.13
N ASP A 335 -62.75 -25.75 -30.99
CA ASP A 335 -62.15 -24.87 -31.99
C ASP A 335 -61.36 -23.73 -31.34
N TRP A 336 -61.93 -23.11 -30.29
CA TRP A 336 -61.24 -22.12 -29.47
C TRP A 336 -59.96 -22.69 -28.83
N ALA A 337 -60.02 -23.89 -28.26
CA ALA A 337 -58.88 -24.51 -27.59
C ALA A 337 -57.78 -24.90 -28.58
N LYS A 338 -58.14 -25.38 -29.78
CA LYS A 338 -57.19 -25.65 -30.89
C LYS A 338 -56.46 -24.37 -31.29
N GLU A 339 -57.19 -23.27 -31.42
CA GLU A 339 -56.59 -21.96 -31.71
C GLU A 339 -55.61 -21.51 -30.61
N LYS A 340 -55.92 -21.72 -29.32
CA LYS A 340 -55.00 -21.34 -28.23
C LYS A 340 -53.76 -22.23 -28.19
N ALA A 341 -53.89 -23.51 -28.55
CA ALA A 341 -52.73 -24.39 -28.73
C ALA A 341 -51.82 -23.90 -29.87
N ASP A 342 -52.39 -23.44 -30.99
CA ASP A 342 -51.65 -22.87 -32.12
C ASP A 342 -50.95 -21.54 -31.78
N TRP A 343 -51.57 -20.68 -30.98
CA TRP A 343 -50.96 -19.43 -30.50
C TRP A 343 -49.79 -19.68 -29.55
N TYR A 344 -49.88 -20.72 -28.73
CA TYR A 344 -48.84 -21.08 -27.76
C TYR A 344 -47.67 -21.84 -28.42
N ASP A 345 -47.92 -22.60 -29.49
CA ASP A 345 -46.92 -23.43 -30.14
C ASP A 345 -45.78 -22.60 -30.78
N PRO A 346 -44.50 -22.82 -30.41
CA PRO A 346 -43.37 -22.08 -30.98
C PRO A 346 -43.07 -22.35 -32.45
N PHE A 347 -43.64 -23.38 -33.07
CA PHE A 347 -43.49 -23.59 -34.52
C PHE A 347 -44.61 -22.96 -35.35
N ILE A 348 -45.71 -22.52 -34.71
CA ILE A 348 -46.87 -21.95 -35.39
C ILE A 348 -47.02 -20.47 -35.04
N GLU A 349 -46.95 -20.14 -33.75
CA GLU A 349 -47.09 -18.79 -33.20
C GLU A 349 -48.28 -18.02 -33.80
N LYS A 350 -49.44 -18.68 -33.90
CA LYS A 350 -50.64 -18.06 -34.48
C LYS A 350 -50.95 -16.76 -33.73
N GLU A 351 -51.08 -15.66 -34.45
CA GLU A 351 -51.45 -14.37 -33.83
C GLU A 351 -52.93 -14.32 -33.48
N ILE A 352 -53.22 -13.77 -32.30
CA ILE A 352 -54.58 -13.62 -31.76
C ILE A 352 -54.66 -12.24 -31.12
N ASP A 353 -55.46 -11.34 -31.68
CA ASP A 353 -55.58 -9.94 -31.26
C ASP A 353 -55.86 -9.79 -29.75
N LEU A 354 -56.74 -10.64 -29.21
CA LEU A 354 -57.10 -10.64 -27.78
C LEU A 354 -55.93 -11.00 -26.85
N LEU A 355 -54.84 -11.58 -27.36
CA LEU A 355 -53.67 -12.01 -26.60
C LEU A 355 -52.38 -11.27 -27.00
N GLU A 356 -52.44 -10.22 -27.81
CA GLU A 356 -51.26 -9.48 -28.31
C GLU A 356 -50.33 -9.00 -27.17
N ASN A 357 -50.93 -8.55 -26.07
CA ASN A 357 -50.23 -8.04 -24.90
C ASN A 357 -49.82 -9.12 -23.90
N ILE A 358 -50.06 -10.39 -24.19
CA ILE A 358 -49.67 -11.50 -23.33
C ILE A 358 -48.32 -12.06 -23.79
N ASP A 359 -47.41 -12.25 -22.84
CA ASP A 359 -46.16 -12.93 -23.04
C ASP A 359 -46.40 -14.45 -23.13
N ARG A 360 -46.02 -15.04 -24.28
CA ARG A 360 -46.25 -16.47 -24.57
C ARG A 360 -45.52 -17.40 -23.61
N ASP A 361 -44.44 -16.96 -22.97
CA ASP A 361 -43.58 -17.82 -22.17
C ASP A 361 -44.02 -17.83 -20.70
N THR A 362 -44.51 -16.70 -20.22
CA THR A 362 -44.95 -16.49 -18.84
C THR A 362 -46.47 -16.53 -18.67
N LEU A 363 -47.24 -16.40 -19.76
CA LEU A 363 -48.70 -16.24 -19.79
C LEU A 363 -49.20 -15.06 -18.93
N LYS A 364 -48.37 -14.02 -18.81
CA LYS A 364 -48.68 -12.79 -18.10
C LYS A 364 -48.74 -11.63 -19.06
N GLU A 365 -49.45 -10.56 -18.69
CA GLU A 365 -49.40 -9.31 -19.44
C GLU A 365 -47.95 -8.80 -19.52
N LYS A 366 -47.53 -8.42 -20.72
CA LYS A 366 -46.25 -7.74 -20.96
C LYS A 366 -46.27 -6.45 -20.14
N SER A 367 -45.30 -6.29 -19.24
CA SER A 367 -45.17 -5.09 -18.40
C SER A 367 -45.14 -3.83 -19.28
N ARG A 368 -46.20 -3.02 -19.25
CA ARG A 368 -46.20 -1.67 -19.80
C ARG A 368 -45.33 -0.79 -18.89
N TYR A 369 -44.05 -0.68 -19.19
CA TYR A 369 -43.27 0.45 -18.67
C TYR A 369 -43.83 1.71 -19.32
N HIS A 370 -44.68 2.44 -18.59
CA HIS A 370 -44.98 3.83 -18.88
C HIS A 370 -43.68 4.63 -18.66
N TYR A 371 -43.01 4.98 -19.76
CA TYR A 371 -41.98 6.02 -19.77
C TYR A 371 -42.62 7.41 -19.83
#